data_AF-A0A9Q3DI46-F1
#
_entry.id   AF-A0A9Q3DI46-F1
#
_cell.length_a   1.000
_cell.length_b   1.000
_cell.length_c   1.000
_cell.angle_alpha   90.00
_cell.angle_beta   90.00
_cell.angle_gamma   90.00
#
_symmetry.space_group_name_H-M   'P 1'
#
loop_
_entity.id
_entity.type
_entity.pdbx_description
1 polymer ?
#
loop_
_entity_poly.entity_id
_entity_poly.type
_entity_poly.pdbx_seq_one_letter_code
_entity_poly.pdbx_strand_id
1 'polypeptide(L)'
;MLRRPPYPESLETRKEIEKQINELLDMDFIRKIGHNEIVELTTPVLITWHDAKSRLCEDFRALSNYTKPDRYPIPRIYHSLDKL
;
A
#
# COMPACT_ATOMS: atom_id res chain seq x y z
N MET A 1 -6.64 -9.61 15.19
CA MET A 1 -6.17 -8.22 14.99
C MET A 1 -4.90 -8.27 14.17
N LEU A 2 -4.88 -7.64 12.99
CA LEU A 2 -3.76 -7.76 12.06
C LEU A 2 -2.87 -6.53 12.24
N ARG A 3 -2.11 -6.49 13.34
CA ARG A 3 -1.19 -5.40 13.63
C ARG A 3 0.24 -5.82 13.31
N ARG A 4 0.88 -5.09 12.41
CA ARG A 4 2.31 -5.23 12.13
C ARG A 4 3.06 -3.96 12.50
N PRO A 5 4.22 -4.08 13.15
CA PRO A 5 5.09 -2.94 13.41
C PRO A 5 5.72 -2.43 12.11
N PRO A 6 6.11 -1.14 12.03
CA PRO A 6 6.90 -0.62 10.94
C PRO A 6 8.24 -1.35 10.81
N TYR A 7 8.77 -1.44 9.58
CA TYR A 7 10.10 -1.98 9.37
C TYR A 7 11.19 -0.98 9.83
N PRO A 8 12.34 -1.47 10.33
CA PRO A 8 13.50 -0.62 10.55
C PRO A 8 14.01 -0.08 9.21
N GLU A 9 14.18 1.24 9.13
CA GLU A 9 14.57 1.92 7.89
C GLU A 9 15.71 2.91 8.14
N SER A 10 16.51 3.16 7.09
CA SER A 10 17.55 4.18 7.10
C SER A 10 16.95 5.59 7.22
N LEU A 11 17.77 6.57 7.60
CA LEU A 11 17.34 7.96 7.67
C LEU A 11 16.90 8.50 6.30
N GLU A 12 17.57 8.10 5.23
CA GLU A 12 17.23 8.49 3.86
C GLU A 12 15.87 7.91 3.44
N THR A 13 15.65 6.63 3.70
CA THR A 13 14.37 5.98 3.42
C THR A 13 13.23 6.61 4.22
N ARG A 14 13.44 6.93 5.50
CA ARG A 14 12.41 7.60 6.32
C ARG A 14 12.01 8.96 5.79
N LYS A 15 12.99 9.78 5.34
CA LYS A 15 12.70 11.07 4.71
C LYS A 15 11.85 10.90 3.45
N GLU A 16 12.16 9.89 2.64
CA GLU A 16 11.38 9.62 1.43
C GLU A 16 9.98 9.09 1.75
N ILE A 17 9.82 8.25 2.78
CA ILE A 17 8.51 7.83 3.29
C ILE A 17 7.68 9.04 3.71
N GLU A 18 8.25 9.92 4.54
CA GLU A 18 7.55 11.12 5.04
C GLU A 18 7.12 12.04 3.89
N LYS A 19 8.02 12.26 2.91
CA LYS A 19 7.72 13.04 1.71
C LYS A 19 6.51 12.48 0.97
N GLN A 20 6.50 11.18 0.64
CA GLN A 20 5.40 10.57 -0.11
C GLN A 20 4.10 10.49 0.70
N ILE A 21 4.17 10.29 2.02
CA ILE A 21 2.99 10.36 2.90
C ILE A 21 2.38 11.76 2.86
N ASN A 22 3.19 12.82 2.91
CA ASN A 22 2.69 14.19 2.83
C ASN A 22 2.05 14.48 1.46
N GLU A 23 2.66 14.03 0.36
CA GLU A 23 2.06 14.14 -0.98
C GLU A 23 0.70 13.45 -1.04
N LEU A 24 0.55 12.26 -0.46
CA LEU A 24 -0.74 11.54 -0.41
C LEU A 24 -1.77 12.23 0.49
N LEU A 25 -1.35 12.87 1.58
CA LEU A 25 -2.21 13.68 2.44
C LEU A 25 -2.69 14.94 1.70
N ASP A 26 -1.81 15.62 0.97
CA ASP A 26 -2.13 16.83 0.21
C ASP A 26 -3.09 16.53 -0.95
N MET A 27 -3.00 15.33 -1.52
CA MET A 27 -3.92 14.83 -2.55
C MET A 27 -5.25 14.28 -1.99
N ASP A 28 -5.43 14.27 -0.66
CA ASP A 28 -6.59 13.69 0.03
C ASP A 28 -6.83 12.19 -0.29
N PHE A 29 -5.77 11.45 -0.65
CA PHE A 29 -5.84 10.00 -0.86
C PHE A 29 -5.82 9.22 0.45
N ILE A 30 -5.15 9.77 1.47
CA ILE A 30 -5.07 9.19 2.81
C ILE A 30 -5.38 10.27 3.84
N ARG A 31 -5.71 9.84 5.07
CA ARG A 31 -5.94 10.73 6.20
C ARG A 31 -5.25 10.23 7.45
N LYS A 32 -5.00 11.15 8.39
CA LYS A 32 -4.63 10.79 9.75
C LYS A 32 -5.84 10.18 10.46
N ILE A 33 -5.58 9.13 11.23
CA ILE A 33 -6.59 8.50 12.08
C ILE A 33 -6.76 9.37 13.34
N GLY A 34 -8.00 9.67 13.70
CA GLY A 34 -8.33 10.48 14.88
C GLY A 34 -8.05 9.74 16.19
N HIS A 35 -7.81 10.50 17.27
CA HIS A 35 -7.46 9.95 18.59
C HIS A 35 -8.53 9.02 19.20
N ASN A 36 -9.79 9.13 18.76
CA ASN A 36 -10.90 8.32 19.24
C ASN A 36 -11.18 7.08 18.36
N GLU A 37 -10.46 6.89 17.27
CA GLU A 37 -10.70 5.79 16.34
C GLU A 37 -9.91 4.53 16.75
N ILE A 38 -10.58 3.38 16.69
CA ILE A 38 -9.97 2.09 17.02
C ILE A 38 -9.28 1.54 15.77
N VAL A 39 -7.96 1.33 15.84
CA VAL A 39 -7.18 0.77 14.72
C VAL A 39 -6.99 -0.73 14.89
N GLU A 40 -7.76 -1.53 14.16
CA GLU A 40 -7.71 -3.01 14.22
C GLU A 40 -6.70 -3.65 13.25
N LEU A 41 -6.23 -2.86 12.28
CA LEU A 41 -5.38 -3.27 11.18
C LEU A 41 -4.23 -2.27 11.02
N THR A 42 -2.99 -2.77 10.96
CA THR A 42 -1.83 -1.97 10.55
C THR A 42 -0.95 -2.76 9.59
N THR A 43 -0.60 -2.15 8.46
CA THR A 43 0.29 -2.68 7.45
C THR A 43 1.56 -1.80 7.40
N PRO A 44 2.76 -2.39 7.40
CA PRO A 44 3.98 -1.60 7.31
C PRO A 44 4.18 -1.11 5.87
N VAL A 45 4.81 0.06 5.73
CA VAL A 45 5.23 0.64 4.47
C VAL A 45 6.73 0.46 4.26
N LEU A 46 7.16 0.41 3.00
CA LEU A 46 8.56 0.44 2.58
C LEU A 46 8.72 1.29 1.31
N ILE A 47 9.95 1.67 1.00
CA ILE A 47 10.28 2.32 -0.27
C ILE A 47 10.92 1.32 -1.20
N THR A 48 10.43 1.26 -2.44
CA THR A 48 11.09 0.54 -3.54
C THR A 48 11.75 1.54 -4.49
N TRP A 49 13.00 1.29 -4.86
CA TRP A 49 13.78 2.14 -5.76
C TRP A 49 13.90 1.51 -7.14
N HIS A 50 13.69 2.30 -8.20
CA HIS A 50 13.87 1.89 -9.58
C HIS A 50 14.15 3.11 -10.46
N ASP A 51 15.21 3.09 -11.28
CA ASP A 51 15.59 4.19 -12.19
C ASP A 51 15.60 5.57 -11.54
N ALA A 52 16.26 5.70 -10.38
CA ALA A 52 16.30 6.93 -9.57
C ALA A 52 14.93 7.45 -9.10
N LYS A 53 13.88 6.64 -9.20
CA LYS A 53 12.55 6.92 -8.63
C LYS A 53 12.29 6.00 -7.44
N SER A 54 11.62 6.55 -6.44
CA SER A 54 11.15 5.88 -5.23
C SER A 54 9.63 5.69 -5.31
N ARG A 55 9.13 4.59 -4.75
CA ARG A 55 7.69 4.36 -4.56
C ARG A 55 7.43 3.82 -3.16
N LEU A 56 6.51 4.46 -2.46
CA LEU A 56 5.89 3.96 -1.23
C LEU A 56 5.06 2.72 -1.57
N CYS A 57 5.34 1.62 -0.87
CA CYS A 57 4.67 0.34 -1.06
C CYS A 57 4.23 -0.18 0.31
N GLU A 58 2.93 -0.43 0.46
CA GLU A 58 2.38 -1.10 1.62
C GLU A 58 2.52 -2.63 1.52
N ASP A 59 2.93 -3.27 2.61
CA ASP A 59 2.95 -4.73 2.70
C ASP A 59 1.57 -5.27 3.09
N PHE A 60 0.73 -5.49 2.08
CA PHE A 60 -0.59 -6.10 2.24
C PHE A 60 -0.57 -7.63 2.35
N ARG A 61 0.58 -8.32 2.34
CA ARG A 61 0.60 -9.81 2.30
C ARG A 61 -0.20 -10.44 3.43
N ALA A 62 -0.11 -9.88 4.63
CA ALA A 62 -0.87 -10.34 5.79
C ALA A 62 -2.38 -10.14 5.60
N LEU A 63 -2.77 -8.98 5.06
CA LEU A 63 -4.15 -8.61 4.79
C LEU A 63 -4.74 -9.50 3.69
N SER A 64 -4.01 -9.70 2.60
CA SER A 64 -4.43 -10.56 1.48
C SER A 64 -4.71 -12.00 1.92
N ASN A 65 -3.94 -12.54 2.87
CA ASN A 65 -4.18 -13.88 3.43
C ASN A 65 -5.38 -13.92 4.38
N TYR A 66 -5.70 -12.80 5.04
CA TYR A 66 -6.84 -12.68 5.94
C TYR A 66 -8.16 -12.48 5.17
N THR A 67 -8.13 -11.75 4.06
CA THR A 67 -9.30 -11.46 3.23
C THR A 67 -9.66 -12.61 2.30
N LYS A 68 -10.95 -12.83 2.05
CA LYS A 68 -11.41 -13.73 0.99
C LYS A 68 -11.22 -13.02 -0.37
N PRO A 69 -10.46 -13.60 -1.32
CA PRO A 69 -10.28 -12.98 -2.62
C PRO A 69 -11.59 -12.98 -3.40
N ASP A 70 -11.98 -11.81 -3.93
CA ASP A 70 -13.06 -11.71 -4.90
C ASP A 70 -12.56 -12.23 -6.25
N ARG A 71 -13.24 -13.23 -6.81
CA ARG A 71 -12.84 -13.92 -8.05
C ARG A 71 -13.71 -13.46 -9.21
N TYR A 72 -13.84 -12.15 -9.39
CA TYR A 72 -14.48 -11.60 -10.57
C TYR A 72 -13.73 -12.06 -11.83
N PRO A 73 -14.42 -12.61 -12.85
CA PRO A 73 -13.76 -13.16 -14.02
C PRO A 73 -13.15 -12.03 -14.85
N ILE A 74 -11.83 -11.90 -14.80
CA ILE A 74 -11.07 -11.05 -15.71
C ILE A 74 -10.69 -11.91 -16.92
N PRO A 75 -11.19 -11.59 -18.13
CA PRO A 75 -10.87 -12.37 -19.32
C PRO A 75 -9.36 -12.31 -19.60
N ARG A 76 -8.79 -13.45 -20.02
CA ARG A 76 -7.41 -13.47 -20.51
C ARG A 76 -7.31 -12.65 -21.79
N ILE A 77 -6.15 -12.05 -22.02
CA ILE A 77 -5.94 -11.10 -23.13
C ILE A 77 -6.38 -11.68 -24.49
N TYR A 78 -6.08 -12.95 -24.77
CA TYR A 78 -6.47 -13.63 -26.01
C TYR A 78 -8.00 -13.64 -26.20
N HIS A 79 -8.77 -13.97 -25.15
CA HIS A 79 -10.23 -13.99 -25.21
C HIS A 79 -10.86 -12.61 -25.39
N SER A 80 -10.14 -11.54 -25.04
CA SER A 80 -10.57 -10.16 -25.27
C SER A 80 -10.25 -9.69 -26.68
N LEU A 81 -9.13 -10.13 -27.26
CA LEU A 81 -8.71 -9.76 -28.62
C LEU A 81 -9.62 -10.38 -29.70
N ASP A 82 -10.16 -11.58 -29.45
CA ASP A 82 -11.11 -12.25 -30.35
C ASP A 82 -12.46 -11.52 -30.49
N LYS A 83 -12.72 -10.50 -29.66
CA LYS A 83 -13.98 -9.72 -29.62
C LYS A 83 -13.86 -8.29 -30.15
N LEU A 84 -12.69 -7.90 -30.67
CA LEU A 84 -12.48 -6.65 -31.40
C LEU A 84 -12.86 -6.84 -32.88
#